data_AF-A0AAD7C9C2-F1
#
_entry.id   AF-A0AAD7C9C2-F1
#
_cell.length_a   1.000
_cell.length_b   1.000
_cell.length_c   1.000
_cell.angle_alpha   90.00
_cell.angle_beta   90.00
_cell.angle_gamma   90.00
#
_symmetry.space_group_name_H-M   'P 1'
#
loop_
_entity.id
_entity.type
_entity.pdbx_description
1 polymer ?
#
loop_
_entity_poly.entity_id
_entity_poly.type
_entity_poly.pdbx_seq_one_letter_code
_entity_poly.pdbx_strand_id
1 'polypeptide(L)'
;MSSPRPGALPLGNDIIDRIMTFCPDFGTLHKVALVSKEFQNVYRNHPKSITRAVAYNIVGPALPAALRVIRYPLTESVDHLSPDVNPVDMATTCPEDHDASTITAEEQRRLLANAAIVQALEDVFSLQYKSRRSVSSVLTGVESERFRRAAYRAMLFCRVFPVEDMDYEAVCDLDADQVARIRECRAAVLGVYETKELLELYSFVRFTRRIFLELSEQGVSGDYYLDAMLATGPGGALMAWEEQSDDFQQESIGYELIEEPVPFLEGYYSRAFATIWERRKTDPLFATKGRQEGPVVHP
;
A
#
# COMPACT_ATOMS: atom_id res chain seq x y z
N MET A 1 -18.48 -49.80 10.10
CA MET A 1 -19.03 -48.76 9.20
C MET A 1 -19.97 -47.90 10.02
N SER A 2 -19.52 -46.73 10.46
CA SER A 2 -20.31 -45.82 11.28
C SER A 2 -21.37 -45.17 10.40
N SER A 3 -22.65 -45.41 10.70
CA SER A 3 -23.76 -44.76 10.01
C SER A 3 -23.63 -43.23 10.08
N PRO A 4 -23.78 -42.50 8.96
CA PRO A 4 -23.70 -41.04 8.96
C PRO A 4 -24.74 -40.47 9.92
N ARG A 5 -24.32 -39.52 10.78
CA ARG A 5 -25.25 -38.83 11.69
C ARG A 5 -26.33 -38.15 10.84
N PRO A 6 -27.62 -38.36 11.15
CA PRO A 6 -28.69 -37.66 10.44
C PRO A 6 -28.51 -36.15 10.61
N GLY A 7 -28.29 -35.45 9.50
CA GLY A 7 -28.03 -34.00 9.44
C GLY A 7 -26.61 -33.59 9.03
N ALA A 8 -25.67 -34.53 8.88
CA ALA A 8 -24.33 -34.20 8.39
C ALA A 8 -24.31 -34.02 6.86
N LEU A 9 -23.69 -32.93 6.39
CA LEU A 9 -23.39 -32.74 4.97
C LEU A 9 -22.52 -33.91 4.46
N PRO A 10 -22.81 -34.51 3.29
CA PRO A 10 -22.03 -35.61 2.72
C PRO A 10 -20.72 -35.10 2.06
N LEU A 11 -20.08 -34.09 2.66
CA LEU A 11 -18.84 -33.49 2.18
C LEU A 11 -17.72 -33.71 3.19
N GLY A 12 -16.53 -34.03 2.70
CA GLY A 12 -15.33 -34.09 3.52
C GLY A 12 -14.92 -32.70 4.02
N ASN A 13 -14.25 -32.65 5.17
CA ASN A 13 -13.75 -31.39 5.75
C ASN A 13 -12.75 -30.68 4.84
N ASP A 14 -11.99 -31.43 4.04
CA ASP A 14 -11.05 -30.94 3.03
C ASP A 14 -11.77 -30.21 1.88
N ILE A 15 -12.91 -30.74 1.43
CA ILE A 15 -13.75 -30.09 0.41
C ILE A 15 -14.37 -28.81 0.96
N ILE A 16 -14.86 -28.83 2.21
CA ILE A 16 -15.40 -27.64 2.88
C ILE A 16 -14.31 -26.58 3.02
N ASP A 17 -13.12 -26.95 3.49
CA ASP A 17 -11.97 -26.06 3.60
C ASP A 17 -11.67 -25.40 2.25
N ARG A 18 -11.58 -26.20 1.19
CA ARG A 18 -11.35 -25.72 -0.18
C ARG A 18 -12.43 -24.75 -0.63
N ILE A 19 -13.72 -25.03 -0.39
CA ILE A 19 -14.81 -24.10 -0.71
C ILE A 19 -14.65 -22.77 0.02
N MET A 20 -14.30 -22.80 1.31
CA MET A 20 -14.11 -21.59 2.10
C MET A 20 -12.93 -20.76 1.60
N THR A 21 -11.84 -21.39 1.13
CA THR A 21 -10.68 -20.68 0.56
C THR A 21 -11.00 -19.94 -0.74
N PHE A 22 -12.10 -20.28 -1.43
CA PHE A 22 -12.55 -19.61 -2.66
C PHE A 22 -13.59 -18.50 -2.42
N CYS A 23 -13.89 -18.18 -1.16
CA CYS A 23 -14.78 -17.04 -0.89
C CYS A 23 -14.13 -15.74 -1.43
N PRO A 24 -14.91 -14.89 -2.14
CA PRO A 24 -14.37 -13.68 -2.77
C PRO A 24 -13.98 -12.60 -1.76
N ASP A 25 -14.64 -12.58 -0.60
CA ASP A 25 -14.44 -11.58 0.46
C ASP A 25 -14.74 -12.15 1.85
N PHE A 26 -14.34 -11.41 2.90
CA PHE A 26 -14.54 -11.83 4.29
C PHE A 26 -16.03 -11.90 4.70
N GLY A 27 -16.89 -11.07 4.12
CA GLY A 27 -18.33 -11.09 4.40
C GLY A 27 -19.00 -12.36 3.86
N THR A 28 -18.62 -12.78 2.66
CA THR A 28 -19.04 -14.04 2.05
C THR A 28 -18.52 -15.22 2.86
N LEU A 29 -17.25 -15.19 3.27
CA LEU A 29 -16.67 -16.21 4.15
C LEU A 29 -17.45 -16.35 5.46
N HIS A 30 -17.80 -15.22 6.11
CA HIS A 30 -18.56 -15.23 7.35
C HIS A 30 -19.95 -15.84 7.17
N LYS A 31 -20.66 -15.48 6.10
CA LYS A 31 -21.96 -16.07 5.76
C LYS A 31 -21.85 -17.58 5.53
N VAL A 32 -20.84 -18.02 4.77
CA VAL A 32 -20.57 -19.45 4.49
C VAL A 32 -20.29 -20.22 5.78
N ALA A 33 -19.50 -19.65 6.70
CA ALA A 33 -19.22 -20.26 8.00
C ALA A 33 -20.48 -20.46 8.87
N LEU A 34 -21.54 -19.68 8.64
CA LEU A 34 -22.80 -19.76 9.38
C LEU A 34 -23.85 -20.69 8.75
N VAL A 35 -23.61 -21.23 7.54
CA VAL A 35 -24.58 -22.09 6.83
C VAL A 35 -24.86 -23.39 7.59
N SER A 36 -23.83 -23.98 8.22
CA SER A 36 -23.95 -25.25 8.95
C SER A 36 -22.88 -25.40 10.03
N LYS A 37 -23.06 -26.38 10.93
CA LYS A 37 -22.09 -26.68 11.99
C LYS A 37 -20.79 -27.23 11.41
N GLU A 38 -20.85 -27.95 10.30
CA GLU A 38 -19.70 -28.52 9.60
C GLU A 38 -18.79 -27.41 9.06
N PHE A 39 -19.34 -26.43 8.36
CA PHE A 39 -18.60 -25.26 7.87
C PHE A 39 -18.01 -24.44 9.02
N GLN A 40 -18.79 -24.20 10.08
CA GLN A 40 -18.31 -23.51 11.26
C GLN A 40 -17.14 -24.25 11.93
N ASN A 41 -17.22 -25.58 12.04
CA ASN A 41 -16.17 -26.40 12.62
C ASN A 41 -14.89 -26.37 11.79
N VAL A 42 -14.99 -26.48 10.47
CA VAL A 42 -13.84 -26.38 9.57
C VAL A 42 -13.18 -25.01 9.69
N TYR A 43 -13.96 -23.93 9.69
CA TYR A 43 -13.44 -22.57 9.90
C TYR A 43 -12.72 -22.40 11.23
N ARG A 44 -13.28 -22.94 12.32
CA ARG A 44 -12.65 -22.89 13.66
C ARG A 44 -11.35 -23.67 13.74
N ASN A 45 -11.24 -24.76 12.97
CA ASN A 45 -10.02 -25.56 12.94
C ASN A 45 -8.94 -24.89 12.08
N HIS A 46 -9.31 -24.24 10.98
CA HIS A 46 -8.37 -23.66 10.01
C HIS A 46 -8.57 -22.15 9.74
N PRO A 47 -8.72 -21.28 10.77
CA PRO A 47 -9.09 -19.89 10.54
C PRO A 47 -7.97 -19.12 9.82
N LYS A 48 -6.70 -19.45 10.09
CA LYS A 48 -5.55 -18.73 9.52
C LYS A 48 -5.40 -18.98 8.02
N SER A 49 -5.41 -20.23 7.57
CA SER A 49 -5.27 -20.58 6.15
C SER A 49 -6.44 -20.07 5.33
N ILE A 50 -7.68 -20.25 5.82
CA ILE A 50 -8.89 -19.80 5.13
C ILE A 50 -8.91 -18.27 5.04
N THR A 51 -8.68 -17.55 6.14
CA THR A 51 -8.67 -16.08 6.14
C THR A 51 -7.57 -15.53 5.23
N ARG A 52 -6.38 -16.14 5.23
CA ARG A 52 -5.28 -15.72 4.35
C ARG A 52 -5.60 -15.98 2.88
N ALA A 53 -6.25 -17.10 2.55
CA ALA A 53 -6.68 -17.39 1.18
C ALA A 53 -7.73 -16.38 0.69
N VAL A 54 -8.70 -16.02 1.53
CA VAL A 54 -9.68 -14.99 1.20
C VAL A 54 -9.03 -13.61 1.07
N ALA A 55 -8.08 -13.27 1.94
CA ALA A 55 -7.28 -12.06 1.80
C ALA A 55 -6.54 -12.02 0.45
N TYR A 56 -5.95 -13.14 0.04
CA TYR A 56 -5.30 -13.30 -1.26
C TYR A 56 -6.28 -13.15 -2.43
N ASN A 57 -7.52 -13.64 -2.31
CA ASN A 57 -8.53 -13.45 -3.37
C ASN A 57 -8.89 -11.96 -3.56
N ILE A 58 -8.86 -11.16 -2.49
CA ILE A 58 -9.17 -9.73 -2.53
C ILE A 58 -8.03 -8.93 -3.19
N VAL A 59 -6.79 -9.12 -2.73
CA VAL A 59 -5.65 -8.26 -3.12
C VAL A 59 -4.69 -8.90 -4.12
N GLY A 60 -4.84 -10.20 -4.37
CA GLY A 60 -3.99 -10.98 -5.25
C GLY A 60 -2.59 -11.24 -4.66
N PRO A 61 -1.57 -11.42 -5.52
CA PRO A 61 -0.19 -11.65 -5.09
C PRO A 61 0.45 -10.47 -4.34
N ALA A 62 -0.17 -9.29 -4.34
CA ALA A 62 0.28 -8.12 -3.59
C ALA A 62 -0.03 -8.18 -2.08
N LEU A 63 -0.58 -9.31 -1.58
CA LEU A 63 -0.95 -9.48 -0.17
C LEU A 63 0.15 -9.12 0.84
N PRO A 64 1.44 -9.48 0.66
CA PRO A 64 2.49 -9.09 1.61
C PRO A 64 2.62 -7.57 1.77
N ALA A 65 2.61 -6.83 0.65
CA ALA A 65 2.63 -5.36 0.65
C ALA A 65 1.36 -4.78 1.30
N ALA A 66 0.19 -5.36 1.01
CA ALA A 66 -1.08 -4.91 1.59
C ALA A 66 -1.13 -5.13 3.12
N LEU A 67 -0.64 -6.27 3.60
CA LEU A 67 -0.54 -6.57 5.04
C LEU A 67 0.46 -5.65 5.72
N ARG A 68 1.60 -5.35 5.08
CA ARG A 68 2.59 -4.40 5.59
C ARG A 68 1.97 -3.02 5.86
N VAL A 69 1.19 -2.51 4.92
CA VAL A 69 0.50 -1.21 5.03
C VAL A 69 -0.45 -1.16 6.24
N ILE A 70 -1.25 -2.21 6.47
CA ILE A 70 -2.22 -2.22 7.58
C ILE A 70 -1.59 -2.58 8.93
N ARG A 71 -0.46 -3.28 8.94
CA ARG A 71 0.27 -3.66 10.17
C ARG A 71 1.27 -2.62 10.62
N TYR A 72 1.65 -1.71 9.73
CA TYR A 72 2.47 -0.57 10.12
C TYR A 72 1.81 0.13 11.31
N PRO A 73 2.54 0.28 12.45
CA PRO A 73 1.96 0.75 13.69
C PRO A 73 1.29 2.12 13.47
N LEU A 74 -0.01 2.18 13.76
CA LEU A 74 -0.80 3.41 13.80
C LEU A 74 -0.56 4.21 15.10
N THR A 75 0.08 3.57 16.08
CA THR A 75 0.14 4.05 17.46
C THR A 75 1.24 5.09 17.63
N GLU A 76 0.77 6.32 17.87
CA GLU A 76 1.51 7.53 18.21
C GLU A 76 2.47 7.97 17.10
N SER A 77 2.23 9.17 16.55
CA SER A 77 3.09 9.82 15.56
C SER A 77 4.54 9.54 15.92
N VAL A 78 5.20 8.64 15.18
CA VAL A 78 6.64 8.46 15.33
C VAL A 78 7.17 9.84 15.06
N ASP A 79 7.74 10.48 16.07
CA ASP A 79 8.31 11.80 15.90
C ASP A 79 9.53 11.61 14.97
N HIS A 80 9.29 11.70 13.66
CA HIS A 80 10.29 11.51 12.63
C HIS A 80 11.41 12.57 12.74
N LEU A 81 11.18 13.61 13.55
CA LEU A 81 12.15 14.65 13.89
C LEU A 81 13.00 14.24 15.10
N SER A 82 12.56 13.28 15.92
CA SER A 82 13.32 12.81 17.08
C SER A 82 14.68 12.24 16.64
N PRO A 83 15.82 12.71 17.22
CA PRO A 83 17.18 12.26 16.89
C PRO A 83 17.39 10.76 17.02
N ASP A 84 16.54 10.08 17.80
CA ASP A 84 16.65 8.65 18.07
C ASP A 84 16.04 7.76 16.97
N VAL A 85 15.27 8.34 16.04
CA VAL A 85 14.69 7.58 14.92
C VAL A 85 15.79 7.22 13.91
N ASN A 86 16.08 5.92 13.81
CA ASN A 86 17.01 5.38 12.83
C ASN A 86 16.30 5.14 11.48
N PRO A 87 16.75 5.76 10.38
CA PRO A 87 16.20 5.55 9.03
C PRO A 87 16.14 4.09 8.59
N VAL A 88 17.12 3.28 9.01
CA VAL A 88 17.19 1.85 8.67
C VAL A 88 16.11 1.07 9.38
N ASP A 89 15.86 1.39 10.65
CA ASP A 89 14.82 0.73 11.44
C ASP A 89 13.45 1.06 10.84
N MET A 90 13.18 2.34 10.53
CA MET A 90 11.95 2.73 9.81
C MET A 90 11.74 1.96 8.50
N ALA A 91 12.81 1.79 7.72
CA ALA A 91 12.74 1.13 6.42
C ALA A 91 12.48 -0.38 6.53
N THR A 92 12.91 -0.99 7.64
CA THR A 92 12.76 -2.42 7.93
C THR A 92 11.58 -2.73 8.86
N THR A 93 10.91 -1.70 9.41
CA THR A 93 9.68 -1.86 10.19
C THR A 93 8.62 -2.56 9.35
N CYS A 94 8.20 -3.73 9.84
CA CYS A 94 7.27 -4.65 9.20
C CYS A 94 7.72 -5.04 7.78
N PRO A 95 8.67 -5.98 7.59
CA PRO A 95 9.01 -6.44 6.25
C PRO A 95 7.77 -6.98 5.51
N GLU A 96 7.82 -7.08 4.19
CA GLU A 96 6.78 -7.76 3.40
C GLU A 96 6.81 -9.26 3.72
N ASP A 97 6.17 -9.60 4.83
CA ASP A 97 6.25 -10.90 5.43
C ASP A 97 5.26 -11.86 4.78
N HIS A 98 5.78 -13.02 4.40
CA HIS A 98 4.99 -14.13 3.87
C HIS A 98 4.40 -15.00 4.98
N ASP A 99 4.74 -14.75 6.24
CA ASP A 99 4.29 -15.57 7.36
C ASP A 99 2.78 -15.52 7.59
N ALA A 100 2.28 -16.65 8.07
CA ALA A 100 0.87 -16.93 8.35
C ALA A 100 0.41 -16.33 9.70
N SER A 101 0.87 -15.12 10.02
CA SER A 101 0.33 -14.37 11.15
C SER A 101 -1.17 -14.14 10.94
N THR A 102 -1.94 -14.30 12.02
CA THR A 102 -3.40 -14.19 12.00
C THR A 102 -3.82 -12.80 11.52
N ILE A 103 -4.78 -12.73 10.60
CA ILE A 103 -5.40 -11.47 10.16
C ILE A 103 -6.61 -11.21 11.05
N THR A 104 -6.51 -10.21 11.91
CA THR A 104 -7.56 -9.75 12.83
C THR A 104 -8.74 -9.15 12.08
N ALA A 105 -9.89 -9.02 12.75
CA ALA A 105 -11.08 -8.38 12.15
C ALA A 105 -10.81 -6.91 11.76
N GLU A 106 -9.97 -6.20 12.53
CA GLU A 106 -9.55 -4.84 12.20
C GLU A 106 -8.74 -4.79 10.91
N GLU A 107 -7.74 -5.65 10.80
CA GLU A 107 -6.93 -5.79 9.60
C GLU A 107 -7.79 -6.17 8.39
N GLN A 108 -8.79 -7.05 8.55
CA GLN A 108 -9.73 -7.39 7.48
C GLN A 108 -10.48 -6.17 6.95
N ARG A 109 -10.99 -5.30 7.84
CA ARG A 109 -11.69 -4.07 7.44
C ARG A 109 -10.76 -3.10 6.71
N ARG A 110 -9.57 -2.86 7.25
CA ARG A 110 -8.57 -1.97 6.63
C ARG A 110 -8.06 -2.51 5.29
N LEU A 111 -7.90 -3.83 5.17
CA LEU A 111 -7.51 -4.48 3.93
C LEU A 111 -8.57 -4.29 2.84
N LEU A 112 -9.86 -4.48 3.17
CA LEU A 112 -10.96 -4.23 2.23
C LEU A 112 -11.02 -2.77 1.78
N ALA A 113 -10.88 -1.82 2.71
CA ALA A 113 -10.87 -0.39 2.39
C ALA A 113 -9.71 -0.04 1.44
N ASN A 114 -8.48 -0.45 1.77
CA ASN A 114 -7.33 -0.21 0.91
C ASN A 114 -7.45 -0.91 -0.45
N ALA A 115 -7.99 -2.14 -0.48
CA ALA A 115 -8.19 -2.88 -1.73
C ALA A 115 -9.20 -2.19 -2.67
N ALA A 116 -10.26 -1.59 -2.13
CA ALA A 116 -11.21 -0.81 -2.91
C ALA A 116 -10.52 0.39 -3.59
N ILE A 117 -9.71 1.15 -2.85
CA ILE A 117 -8.95 2.29 -3.39
C ILE A 117 -8.02 1.83 -4.51
N VAL A 118 -7.24 0.77 -4.28
CA VAL A 118 -6.28 0.27 -5.27
C VAL A 118 -6.99 -0.25 -6.52
N GLN A 119 -8.11 -0.96 -6.37
CA GLN A 119 -8.91 -1.45 -7.49
C GLN A 119 -9.44 -0.28 -8.34
N ALA A 120 -10.01 0.75 -7.71
CA ALA A 120 -10.54 1.91 -8.42
C ALA A 120 -9.43 2.66 -9.18
N LEU A 121 -8.26 2.87 -8.56
CA LEU A 121 -7.11 3.45 -9.26
C LEU A 121 -6.60 2.58 -10.40
N GLU A 122 -6.65 1.25 -10.27
CA GLU A 122 -6.30 0.33 -11.35
C GLU A 122 -7.27 0.46 -12.54
N ASP A 123 -8.57 0.61 -12.25
CA ASP A 123 -9.61 0.85 -13.25
C ASP A 123 -9.38 2.19 -13.97
N VAL A 124 -9.05 3.26 -13.24
CA VAL A 124 -8.66 4.56 -13.80
C VAL A 124 -7.42 4.45 -14.68
N PHE A 125 -6.37 3.78 -14.20
CA PHE A 125 -5.15 3.55 -14.98
C PHE A 125 -5.46 2.79 -16.28
N SER A 126 -6.25 1.72 -16.18
CA SER A 126 -6.66 0.94 -17.34
C SER A 126 -7.47 1.78 -18.35
N LEU A 127 -8.39 2.62 -17.86
CA LEU A 127 -9.19 3.52 -18.69
C LEU A 127 -8.31 4.51 -19.47
N GLN A 128 -7.30 5.08 -18.80
CA GLN A 128 -6.42 6.08 -19.40
C GLN A 128 -5.40 5.47 -20.38
N TYR A 129 -4.79 4.33 -20.04
CA TYR A 129 -3.60 3.82 -20.74
C TYR A 129 -3.81 2.54 -21.55
N LYS A 130 -4.90 1.80 -21.33
CA LYS A 130 -5.14 0.51 -22.00
C LYS A 130 -6.36 0.53 -22.87
N SER A 131 -7.52 0.85 -22.30
CA SER A 131 -8.80 0.81 -23.01
C SER A 131 -9.76 1.88 -22.49
N ARG A 132 -9.98 2.92 -23.29
CA ARG A 132 -10.94 4.00 -22.99
C ARG A 132 -12.41 3.57 -22.97
N ARG A 133 -12.70 2.31 -23.32
CA ARG A 133 -14.08 1.78 -23.43
C ARG A 133 -14.42 0.79 -22.32
N SER A 134 -13.44 0.29 -21.58
CA SER A 134 -13.68 -0.66 -20.51
C SER A 134 -13.94 0.11 -19.22
N VAL A 135 -15.00 -0.28 -18.51
CA VAL A 135 -15.32 0.25 -17.17
C VAL A 135 -14.47 -0.43 -16.08
N SER A 136 -13.90 -1.60 -16.38
CA SER A 136 -13.01 -2.34 -15.48
C SER A 136 -11.59 -2.46 -16.04
N SER A 137 -10.64 -2.74 -15.15
CA SER A 137 -9.25 -3.03 -15.49
C SER A 137 -9.16 -4.14 -16.54
N VAL A 138 -8.38 -3.87 -17.60
CA VAL A 138 -7.96 -4.86 -18.61
C VAL A 138 -6.46 -5.17 -18.50
N LEU A 139 -5.86 -4.86 -17.35
CA LEU A 139 -4.48 -5.25 -17.08
C LEU A 139 -4.36 -6.76 -17.05
N THR A 140 -3.25 -7.27 -17.58
CA THR A 140 -2.89 -8.68 -17.39
C THR A 140 -2.62 -8.95 -15.91
N GLY A 141 -2.71 -10.21 -15.47
CA GLY A 141 -2.46 -10.56 -14.06
C GLY A 141 -1.11 -10.08 -13.53
N VAL A 142 -0.06 -10.11 -14.37
CA VAL A 142 1.28 -9.61 -14.01
C VAL A 142 1.33 -8.08 -13.91
N GLU A 143 0.61 -7.37 -14.79
CA GLU A 143 0.52 -5.91 -14.71
C GLU A 143 -0.28 -5.46 -13.48
N SER A 144 -1.41 -6.12 -13.21
CA SER A 144 -2.24 -5.87 -12.03
C SER A 144 -1.45 -6.12 -10.75
N GLU A 145 -0.70 -7.23 -10.65
CA GLU A 145 0.19 -7.49 -9.50
C GLU A 145 1.18 -6.34 -9.26
N ARG A 146 1.91 -5.93 -10.30
CA ARG A 146 2.92 -4.86 -10.19
C ARG A 146 2.28 -3.53 -9.79
N PHE A 147 1.14 -3.20 -10.39
CA PHE A 147 0.40 -1.99 -10.08
C PHE A 147 -0.06 -1.98 -8.63
N ARG A 148 -0.74 -3.04 -8.18
CA ARG A 148 -1.25 -3.16 -6.80
C ARG A 148 -0.13 -3.12 -5.78
N ARG A 149 0.96 -3.84 -6.03
CA ARG A 149 2.13 -3.85 -5.15
C ARG A 149 2.75 -2.45 -5.03
N ALA A 150 2.93 -1.76 -6.15
CA ALA A 150 3.39 -0.37 -6.15
C ALA A 150 2.44 0.56 -5.40
N ALA A 151 1.12 0.41 -5.59
CA ALA A 151 0.12 1.21 -4.90
C ALA A 151 0.16 1.02 -3.38
N TYR A 152 0.22 -0.23 -2.89
CA TYR A 152 0.36 -0.49 -1.45
C TYR A 152 1.68 0.07 -0.89
N ARG A 153 2.79 -0.04 -1.62
CA ARG A 153 4.07 0.55 -1.18
C ARG A 153 4.01 2.08 -1.11
N ALA A 154 3.30 2.73 -2.04
CA ALA A 154 3.04 4.16 -1.98
C ALA A 154 2.14 4.53 -0.78
N MET A 155 1.08 3.75 -0.51
CA MET A 155 0.26 3.93 0.70
C MET A 155 1.09 3.83 1.98
N LEU A 156 2.00 2.84 2.06
CA LEU A 156 2.90 2.70 3.19
C LEU A 156 3.79 3.94 3.32
N PHE A 157 4.40 4.39 2.22
CA PHE A 157 5.28 5.57 2.24
C PHE A 157 4.55 6.81 2.78
N CYS A 158 3.32 7.08 2.33
CA CYS A 158 2.52 8.18 2.85
C CYS A 158 2.14 8.01 4.34
N ARG A 159 1.92 6.77 4.81
CA ARG A 159 1.69 6.50 6.24
C ARG A 159 2.95 6.65 7.10
N VAL A 160 4.12 6.40 6.53
CA VAL A 160 5.41 6.57 7.20
C VAL A 160 5.81 8.04 7.25
N PHE A 161 5.32 8.87 6.33
CA PHE A 161 5.57 10.31 6.29
C PHE A 161 4.24 11.07 6.12
N PRO A 162 3.34 10.99 7.12
CA PRO A 162 2.03 11.58 7.01
C PRO A 162 2.13 13.10 6.90
N VAL A 163 1.16 13.67 6.19
CA VAL A 163 0.93 15.13 6.13
C VAL A 163 -0.37 15.52 6.80
N GLU A 164 -1.32 14.59 6.83
CA GLU A 164 -2.54 14.67 7.62
C GLU A 164 -2.13 14.89 9.09
N ASP A 165 -2.70 15.92 9.72
CA ASP A 165 -2.46 16.31 11.12
C ASP A 165 -1.11 17.00 11.43
N MET A 166 -0.31 17.39 10.42
CA MET A 166 0.87 18.23 10.68
C MET A 166 0.47 19.67 10.99
N ASP A 167 0.98 20.22 12.10
CA ASP A 167 0.85 21.64 12.43
C ASP A 167 1.73 22.48 11.51
N TYR A 168 1.13 23.40 10.74
CA TYR A 168 1.82 24.29 9.79
C TYR A 168 3.03 24.96 10.43
N GLU A 169 2.87 25.52 11.62
CA GLU A 169 3.92 26.23 12.34
C GLU A 169 5.09 25.31 12.66
N ALA A 170 4.80 24.08 13.12
CA ALA A 170 5.82 23.09 13.43
C ALA A 170 6.62 22.65 12.18
N VAL A 171 6.00 22.63 11.00
CA VAL A 171 6.70 22.28 9.75
C VAL A 171 7.52 23.46 9.22
N CYS A 172 7.03 24.70 9.37
CA CYS A 172 7.77 25.91 8.99
C CYS A 172 8.98 26.18 9.90
N ASP A 173 8.91 25.76 11.17
CA ASP A 173 10.02 25.87 12.13
C ASP A 173 11.14 24.83 11.92
N LEU A 174 11.01 23.93 10.93
CA LEU A 174 12.05 22.95 10.63
C LEU A 174 13.33 23.59 10.12
N ASP A 175 14.43 23.32 10.80
CA ASP A 175 15.76 23.74 10.34
C ASP A 175 16.26 22.88 9.17
N ALA A 176 17.34 23.35 8.53
CA ALA A 176 17.91 22.68 7.36
C ALA A 176 18.39 21.24 7.66
N ASP A 177 18.84 20.97 8.89
CA ASP A 177 19.36 19.66 9.29
C ASP A 177 18.21 18.67 9.51
N GLN A 178 17.11 19.11 10.13
CA GLN A 178 15.88 18.34 10.28
C GLN A 178 15.29 17.99 8.91
N VAL A 179 15.19 18.96 8.00
CA VAL A 179 14.72 18.73 6.63
C VAL A 179 15.62 17.74 5.88
N ALA A 180 16.94 17.88 5.99
CA ALA A 180 17.90 16.96 5.38
C ALA A 180 17.72 15.53 5.91
N ARG A 181 17.51 15.39 7.22
CA ARG A 181 17.29 14.10 7.87
C ARG A 181 16.00 13.42 7.43
N ILE A 182 14.89 14.16 7.33
CA ILE A 182 13.62 13.62 6.80
C ILE A 182 13.81 13.10 5.36
N ARG A 183 14.53 13.85 4.52
CA ARG A 183 14.84 13.43 3.14
C ARG A 183 15.68 12.16 3.11
N GLU A 184 16.64 12.03 4.03
CA GLU A 184 17.41 10.80 4.21
C GLU A 184 16.53 9.63 4.65
N CYS A 185 15.62 9.84 5.61
CA CYS A 185 14.65 8.83 6.05
C CYS A 185 13.78 8.34 4.88
N ARG A 186 13.26 9.26 4.05
CA ARG A 186 12.48 8.91 2.85
C ARG A 186 13.28 8.07 1.87
N ALA A 187 14.53 8.46 1.61
CA ALA A 187 15.44 7.70 0.75
C ALA A 187 15.79 6.33 1.35
N ALA A 188 15.91 6.20 2.66
CA ALA A 188 16.16 4.92 3.34
C ALA A 188 14.95 3.98 3.21
N VAL A 189 13.74 4.49 3.48
CA VAL A 189 12.48 3.72 3.38
C VAL A 189 12.24 3.19 1.97
N LEU A 190 12.51 4.00 0.93
CA LEU A 190 12.42 3.51 -0.46
C LEU A 190 13.64 2.67 -0.85
N GLY A 191 14.80 2.91 -0.24
CA GLY A 191 16.07 2.26 -0.57
C GLY A 191 16.08 0.74 -0.38
N VAL A 192 15.15 0.19 0.41
CA VAL A 192 15.00 -1.26 0.66
C VAL A 192 14.47 -2.05 -0.54
N TYR A 193 13.77 -1.40 -1.46
CA TYR A 193 13.18 -2.06 -2.62
C TYR A 193 14.19 -2.28 -3.73
N GLU A 194 14.07 -3.36 -4.49
CA GLU A 194 14.95 -3.61 -5.64
C GLU A 194 14.77 -2.55 -6.74
N THR A 195 15.73 -2.44 -7.67
CA THR A 195 15.66 -1.45 -8.77
C THR A 195 14.40 -1.62 -9.61
N LYS A 196 14.02 -2.87 -9.91
CA LYS A 196 12.80 -3.14 -10.68
C LYS A 196 11.54 -2.69 -9.93
N GLU A 197 11.50 -2.95 -8.63
CA GLU A 197 10.39 -2.57 -7.76
C GLU A 197 10.28 -1.06 -7.57
N LEU A 198 11.41 -0.36 -7.48
CA LEU A 198 11.44 1.10 -7.46
C LEU A 198 10.94 1.70 -8.77
N LEU A 199 11.25 1.08 -9.92
CA LEU A 199 10.70 1.53 -11.20
C LEU A 199 9.18 1.32 -11.29
N GLU A 200 8.66 0.23 -10.73
CA GLU A 200 7.22 -0.02 -10.61
C GLU A 200 6.56 1.05 -9.72
N LEU A 201 7.13 1.33 -8.54
CA LEU A 201 6.66 2.39 -7.64
C LEU A 201 6.74 3.79 -8.28
N TYR A 202 7.86 4.12 -8.92
CA TYR A 202 8.04 5.39 -9.63
C TYR A 202 7.00 5.57 -10.74
N SER A 203 6.71 4.50 -11.50
CA SER A 203 5.69 4.53 -12.55
C SER A 203 4.30 4.79 -11.98
N PHE A 204 3.98 4.19 -10.83
CA PHE A 204 2.73 4.42 -10.11
C PHE A 204 2.64 5.87 -9.58
N VAL A 205 3.69 6.39 -8.92
CA VAL A 205 3.73 7.78 -8.43
C VAL A 205 3.62 8.78 -9.58
N ARG A 206 4.22 8.50 -10.73
CA ARG A 206 4.08 9.34 -11.92
C ARG A 206 2.64 9.33 -12.45
N PHE A 207 1.97 8.18 -12.38
CA PHE A 207 0.56 8.07 -12.73
C PHE A 207 -0.31 8.92 -11.78
N THR A 208 -0.14 8.81 -10.45
CA THR A 208 -0.91 9.63 -9.50
C THR A 208 -0.60 11.12 -9.65
N ARG A 209 0.66 11.50 -9.88
CA ARG A 209 1.03 12.89 -10.19
C ARG A 209 0.30 13.40 -11.43
N ARG A 210 0.04 12.54 -12.41
CA ARG A 210 -0.69 12.94 -13.62
C ARG A 210 -2.17 13.16 -13.35
N ILE A 211 -2.81 12.39 -12.49
CA ILE A 211 -4.19 12.66 -12.05
C ILE A 211 -4.29 14.10 -11.52
N PHE A 212 -3.37 14.47 -10.63
CA PHE A 212 -3.32 15.82 -10.06
C PHE A 212 -3.01 16.90 -11.10
N LEU A 213 -2.10 16.63 -12.04
CA LEU A 213 -1.82 17.56 -13.13
C LEU A 213 -3.07 17.85 -13.98
N GLU A 214 -3.83 16.82 -14.34
CA GLU A 214 -5.05 16.96 -15.14
C GLU A 214 -6.11 17.85 -14.45
N LEU A 215 -6.11 17.91 -13.11
CA LEU A 215 -6.96 18.83 -12.34
C LEU A 215 -6.39 20.26 -12.34
N SER A 216 -5.07 20.38 -12.18
CA SER A 216 -4.36 21.67 -12.12
C SER A 216 -4.34 22.45 -13.44
N GLU A 217 -4.69 21.85 -14.58
CA GLU A 217 -4.80 22.56 -15.86
C GLU A 217 -5.85 23.69 -15.85
N GLN A 218 -6.63 23.82 -14.76
CA GLN A 218 -7.53 24.94 -14.49
C GLN A 218 -6.88 26.16 -13.81
N GLY A 219 -5.62 26.07 -13.36
CA GLY A 219 -4.89 27.18 -12.71
C GLY A 219 -3.45 26.82 -12.40
N VAL A 220 -2.50 27.64 -12.86
CA VAL A 220 -1.04 27.42 -12.79
C VAL A 220 -0.59 26.94 -11.42
N SER A 221 -0.28 25.66 -11.30
CA SER A 221 0.27 25.11 -10.07
C SER A 221 1.68 24.57 -10.28
N GLY A 222 2.60 24.97 -9.40
CA GLY A 222 4.01 24.62 -9.46
C GLY A 222 4.29 23.18 -9.03
N ASP A 223 5.51 22.68 -9.29
CA ASP A 223 5.93 21.33 -8.89
C ASP A 223 5.75 21.06 -7.38
N TYR A 224 5.88 22.11 -6.56
CA TYR A 224 5.67 22.08 -5.12
C TYR A 224 4.28 21.59 -4.72
N TYR A 225 3.23 22.18 -5.32
CA TYR A 225 1.85 21.83 -5.03
C TYR A 225 1.56 20.36 -5.37
N LEU A 226 2.12 19.86 -6.47
CA LEU A 226 1.98 18.44 -6.84
C LEU A 226 2.66 17.52 -5.83
N ASP A 227 3.80 17.92 -5.27
CA ASP A 227 4.46 17.16 -4.21
C ASP A 227 3.61 17.13 -2.92
N ALA A 228 2.94 18.23 -2.59
CA ALA A 228 1.98 18.27 -1.48
C ALA A 228 0.79 17.32 -1.74
N MET A 229 0.17 17.38 -2.92
CA MET A 229 -0.93 16.47 -3.27
C MET A 229 -0.52 15.00 -3.24
N LEU A 230 0.69 14.67 -3.71
CA LEU A 230 1.23 13.31 -3.67
C LEU A 230 1.37 12.76 -2.24
N ALA A 231 1.51 13.64 -1.24
CA ALA A 231 1.63 13.24 0.15
C ALA A 231 0.31 12.72 0.76
N THR A 232 -0.85 13.12 0.22
CA THR A 232 -2.17 12.52 0.54
C THR A 232 -2.31 11.07 0.06
N GLY A 233 -1.34 10.62 -0.75
CA GLY A 233 -1.22 9.25 -1.20
C GLY A 233 -2.31 8.79 -2.17
N PRO A 234 -2.42 7.47 -2.37
CA PRO A 234 -3.36 6.91 -3.36
C PRO A 234 -4.83 7.22 -3.07
N GLY A 235 -5.22 7.33 -1.80
CA GLY A 235 -6.58 7.69 -1.40
C GLY A 235 -6.95 9.09 -1.90
N GLY A 236 -6.12 10.09 -1.62
CA GLY A 236 -6.34 11.45 -2.11
C GLY A 236 -6.33 11.54 -3.64
N ALA A 237 -5.45 10.81 -4.33
CA ALA A 237 -5.45 10.77 -5.79
C ALA A 237 -6.77 10.21 -6.37
N LEU A 238 -7.35 9.19 -5.73
CA LEU A 238 -8.65 8.65 -6.15
C LEU A 238 -9.77 9.66 -5.90
N MET A 239 -9.82 10.27 -4.71
CA MET A 239 -10.82 11.30 -4.38
C MET A 239 -10.80 12.44 -5.39
N ALA A 240 -9.60 12.95 -5.70
CA ALA A 240 -9.44 14.04 -6.64
C ALA A 240 -9.92 13.66 -8.06
N TRP A 241 -9.68 12.43 -8.48
CA TRP A 241 -10.21 11.91 -9.74
C TRP A 241 -11.74 11.76 -9.73
N GLU A 242 -12.32 11.24 -8.65
CA GLU A 242 -13.77 11.00 -8.58
C GLU A 242 -14.57 12.31 -8.50
N GLU A 243 -14.07 13.29 -7.74
CA GLU A 243 -14.73 14.58 -7.52
C GLU A 243 -14.38 15.61 -8.59
N GLN A 244 -13.31 15.36 -9.37
CA GLN A 244 -12.74 16.33 -10.31
C GLN A 244 -12.41 17.67 -9.61
N SER A 245 -11.93 17.57 -8.36
CA SER A 245 -11.62 18.70 -7.46
C SER A 245 -10.37 18.39 -6.65
N ASP A 246 -9.70 19.44 -6.15
CA ASP A 246 -8.61 19.37 -5.18
C ASP A 246 -9.03 19.72 -3.75
N ASP A 247 -10.33 19.96 -3.51
CA ASP A 247 -10.87 20.35 -2.20
C ASP A 247 -10.44 19.38 -1.09
N PHE A 248 -10.47 18.07 -1.36
CA PHE A 248 -10.03 17.06 -0.39
C PHE A 248 -8.58 17.27 0.06
N GLN A 249 -7.68 17.62 -0.87
CA GLN A 249 -6.28 17.89 -0.56
C GLN A 249 -6.13 19.16 0.26
N GLN A 250 -6.88 20.21 -0.09
CA GLN A 250 -6.89 21.47 0.63
C GLN A 250 -7.37 21.29 2.07
N GLU A 251 -8.41 20.49 2.28
CA GLU A 251 -8.91 20.16 3.61
C GLU A 251 -7.95 19.24 4.39
N SER A 252 -7.31 18.27 3.72
CA SER A 252 -6.48 17.26 4.40
C SER A 252 -5.08 17.77 4.77
N ILE A 253 -4.47 18.61 3.92
CA ILE A 253 -3.13 19.16 4.15
C ILE A 253 -3.23 20.52 4.87
N GLY A 254 -4.32 21.26 4.68
CA GLY A 254 -4.42 22.66 5.08
C GLY A 254 -3.96 23.61 3.98
N TYR A 255 -4.68 24.72 3.82
CA TYR A 255 -4.43 25.69 2.75
C TYR A 255 -3.03 26.30 2.81
N GLU A 256 -2.54 26.55 4.03
CA GLU A 256 -1.26 27.21 4.27
C GLU A 256 -0.08 26.35 3.76
N LEU A 257 -0.12 25.03 4.00
CA LEU A 257 0.91 24.10 3.52
C LEU A 257 0.91 23.95 1.98
N ILE A 258 -0.20 24.29 1.32
CA ILE A 258 -0.35 24.17 -0.14
C ILE A 258 0.11 25.44 -0.85
N GLU A 259 -0.20 26.61 -0.31
CA GLU A 259 0.13 27.90 -0.93
C GLU A 259 1.60 28.28 -0.76
N GLU A 260 2.21 27.96 0.39
CA GLU A 260 3.60 28.31 0.69
C GLU A 260 4.54 27.11 0.51
N PRO A 261 5.70 27.30 -0.14
CA PRO A 261 6.67 26.22 -0.35
C PRO A 261 7.32 25.79 0.96
N VAL A 262 6.89 24.66 1.50
CA VAL A 262 7.44 24.06 2.70
C VAL A 262 8.54 23.05 2.35
N PRO A 263 9.79 23.23 2.86
CA PRO A 263 10.92 22.35 2.52
C PRO A 263 10.68 20.86 2.80
N PHE A 264 9.78 20.55 3.74
CA PHE A 264 9.35 19.19 4.05
C PHE A 264 8.64 18.51 2.87
N LEU A 265 7.77 19.21 2.13
CA LEU A 265 7.01 18.62 1.02
C LEU A 265 7.81 18.64 -0.29
N GLU A 266 8.77 19.56 -0.43
CA GLU A 266 9.56 19.72 -1.64
C GLU A 266 10.30 18.43 -2.06
N GLY A 267 9.92 17.91 -3.22
CA GLY A 267 10.45 16.69 -3.80
C GLY A 267 10.03 15.43 -3.05
N TYR A 268 8.81 15.39 -2.52
CA TYR A 268 8.27 14.37 -1.61
C TYR A 268 8.70 12.95 -1.99
N TYR A 269 8.48 12.56 -3.25
CA TYR A 269 9.01 11.32 -3.83
C TYR A 269 10.29 11.54 -4.66
N SER A 270 10.32 12.60 -5.47
CA SER A 270 11.32 12.78 -6.54
C SER A 270 12.76 12.84 -6.01
N ARG A 271 12.98 13.49 -4.87
CA ARG A 271 14.31 13.58 -4.24
C ARG A 271 14.77 12.26 -3.65
N ALA A 272 13.87 11.49 -3.05
CA ALA A 272 14.19 10.16 -2.54
C ALA A 272 14.61 9.24 -3.69
N PHE A 273 13.85 9.23 -4.79
CA PHE A 273 14.22 8.47 -5.99
C PHE A 273 15.57 8.91 -6.58
N ALA A 274 15.81 10.22 -6.72
CA ALA A 274 17.08 10.74 -7.23
C ALA A 274 18.27 10.36 -6.34
N THR A 275 18.11 10.45 -5.02
CA THR A 275 19.13 10.07 -4.04
C THR A 275 19.49 8.59 -4.16
N ILE A 276 18.48 7.71 -4.26
CA ILE A 276 18.71 6.26 -4.41
C ILE A 276 19.38 5.96 -5.74
N TRP A 277 18.94 6.62 -6.81
CA TRP A 277 19.51 6.45 -8.15
C TRP A 277 21.00 6.79 -8.17
N GLU A 278 21.38 7.96 -7.64
CA GLU A 278 22.79 8.36 -7.59
C GLU A 278 23.61 7.42 -6.71
N ARG A 279 23.10 7.01 -5.53
CA ARG A 279 23.77 6.02 -4.66
C ARG A 279 24.05 4.70 -5.40
N ARG A 280 23.08 4.18 -6.16
CA ARG A 280 23.22 2.92 -6.92
C ARG A 280 24.13 3.04 -8.15
N LYS A 281 24.25 4.24 -8.71
CA LYS A 281 25.17 4.53 -9.82
C LYS A 281 26.62 4.55 -9.35
N THR A 282 26.87 5.08 -8.14
CA THR A 282 28.22 5.20 -7.57
C THR A 282 28.71 3.94 -6.89
N ASP A 283 27.82 3.08 -6.39
CA ASP A 283 28.18 1.83 -5.71
C ASP A 283 27.57 0.59 -6.40
N PRO A 284 28.35 -0.12 -7.25
CA PRO A 284 27.90 -1.31 -7.94
C PRO A 284 27.51 -2.47 -7.00
N LEU A 285 28.02 -2.50 -5.76
CA LEU A 285 27.72 -3.58 -4.81
C LEU A 285 26.26 -3.50 -4.32
N PHE A 286 25.67 -2.30 -4.29
CA PHE A 286 24.23 -2.10 -4.04
C PHE A 286 23.34 -2.56 -5.21
N ALA A 287 23.86 -2.57 -6.44
CA ALA A 287 23.11 -3.08 -7.59
C ALA A 287 22.93 -4.62 -7.57
N THR A 288 23.76 -5.34 -6.81
CA THR A 288 23.79 -6.81 -6.77
C THR A 288 23.12 -7.48 -5.57
N LYS A 289 22.70 -6.72 -4.53
CA LYS A 289 22.07 -7.33 -3.33
C LYS A 289 20.70 -8.01 -3.58
N GLY A 290 20.08 -7.81 -4.74
CA GLY A 290 18.88 -8.56 -5.19
C GLY A 290 19.17 -9.93 -5.84
N ARG A 291 20.39 -10.48 -5.70
CA ARG A 291 20.77 -11.80 -6.29
C ARG A 291 21.12 -12.89 -5.27
N GLN A 292 21.04 -12.63 -3.97
CA GLN A 292 21.39 -13.63 -2.95
C GLN A 292 20.18 -14.01 -2.08
N GLU A 293 19.27 -14.79 -2.65
CA GLU A 293 18.62 -15.87 -1.90
C GLU A 293 18.80 -17.17 -2.71
N GLY A 294 19.90 -17.86 -2.43
CA GLY A 294 20.05 -19.27 -2.79
C GLY A 294 19.15 -20.14 -1.89
N PRO A 295 18.86 -21.38 -2.30
CA PRO A 295 17.91 -22.22 -1.59
C PRO A 295 18.40 -22.51 -0.17
N VAL A 296 17.60 -22.14 0.83
CA VAL A 296 17.77 -22.62 2.20
C VAL A 296 17.52 -24.12 2.19
N VAL A 297 18.60 -24.90 2.08
CA VAL A 297 18.58 -26.33 2.37
C VAL A 297 18.50 -26.47 3.88
N HIS A 298 17.32 -26.78 4.39
CA HIS A 298 17.16 -27.23 5.77
C HIS A 298 17.63 -28.69 5.90
N PRO A 299 18.31 -29.05 7.00
CA PRO A 299 18.58 -30.44 7.36
C PRO A 299 17.32 -31.19 7.78
#